data_AF-A0A6G1ILP4-F1
#
_entry.id   AF-A0A6G1ILP4-F1
#
_cell.length_a   1.000
_cell.length_b   1.000
_cell.length_c   1.000
_cell.angle_alpha   90.00
_cell.angle_beta   90.00
_cell.angle_gamma   90.00
#
_symmetry.space_group_name_H-M   'P 1'
#
loop_
_entity.id
_entity.type
_entity.pdbx_description
1 polymer ?
#
loop_
_entity_poly.entity_id
_entity_poly.type
_entity_poly.pdbx_seq_one_letter_code
_entity_poly.pdbx_strand_id
1 'polypeptide(L)'
;MLIFSACRSLLVLGLLCSLASVLALPRAHGGGLALRDDNDSDNSWSAVPLEERNPAKAKAKPKPKPTKKPTAAPKPTKKPTVTKKPTTALKTSAKPSVKPSSKATPKPTPRPTPKPTPSKSSSIKWPKIPVPYPTTAFDVCDIYVPCGEEVDLLAARNANAAAMVVMTAAPATTDAPQGEPSKEKRDIRTFKVTLAPGDVVTILNLDYPSSPQLYSHQEVAKNTFDFKSNRLDDASVKNTKREPTAAEMPDFVTEHIIELQTIALFMRSVLKNNAQVQAFFRTHWQSQLDPNQVRNRAFKPSYYTSTMTPRTTMNDLIFEAIGSNNNLKDFVMCESQINSFKQRMWSSNSPMENDRYKKAVLEAIDGLVPSNQYLSALRATISVYRYMQEPEVKRRMEQAITNVEIELKNIQGLTGQNVDLSRRWRAFMKDHMAAMDTKNKIWLKNRITRDTKKQVQRGLTKYRAMLSDLRVKEKGPSAATHSNKQATEKTRLEAEQAQKAADVQVQEQKIVSVRSEITDLTTKMRTARGAAFTTLDTSRKAKRKQLGAEKKTLDTKKKLHGEISRKLQELYSGSVEQIVKNLERDQKLVTNYEAAIRRISMPEVPSASGSGGPNVAPIDNV
;
A
#
# COMPACT_ATOMS: atom_id res chain seq x y z
N MET A 1 46.16 -5.72 -10.14
CA MET A 1 45.44 -4.44 -10.29
C MET A 1 44.90 -4.16 -11.72
N LEU A 2 45.09 -5.04 -12.71
CA LEU A 2 44.61 -4.82 -14.10
C LEU A 2 43.23 -5.44 -14.43
N ILE A 3 42.70 -6.32 -13.58
CA ILE A 3 41.41 -7.02 -13.81
C ILE A 3 40.20 -6.15 -13.38
N PHE A 4 40.38 -5.17 -12.49
CA PHE A 4 39.30 -4.30 -12.03
C PHE A 4 38.95 -3.16 -13.01
N SER A 5 39.81 -2.86 -13.99
CA SER A 5 39.57 -1.79 -14.98
C SER A 5 38.65 -2.25 -16.12
N ALA A 6 38.72 -3.51 -16.52
CA ALA A 6 37.92 -4.06 -17.62
C ALA A 6 36.42 -4.18 -17.30
N CYS A 7 36.06 -4.45 -16.04
CA CYS A 7 34.64 -4.55 -15.63
C CYS A 7 33.94 -3.19 -15.56
N ARG A 8 34.66 -2.08 -15.36
CA ARG A 8 34.06 -0.73 -15.36
C ARG A 8 33.75 -0.23 -16.77
N SER A 9 34.57 -0.57 -17.76
CA SER A 9 34.34 -0.15 -19.15
C SER A 9 33.15 -0.84 -19.81
N LEU A 10 32.84 -2.09 -19.44
CA LEU A 10 31.67 -2.83 -19.94
C LEU A 10 30.34 -2.30 -19.36
N LEU A 11 30.36 -1.78 -18.13
CA LEU A 11 29.18 -1.16 -17.49
C LEU A 11 28.85 0.22 -18.11
N VAL A 12 29.85 0.97 -18.56
CA VAL A 12 29.66 2.27 -19.23
C VAL A 12 29.19 2.10 -20.68
N LEU A 13 29.63 1.05 -21.38
CA LEU A 13 29.11 0.74 -22.74
C LEU A 13 27.65 0.27 -22.73
N GLY A 14 27.22 -0.47 -21.70
CA GLY A 14 25.82 -0.89 -21.53
C GLY A 14 24.85 0.28 -21.28
N LEU A 15 25.31 1.33 -20.60
CA LEU A 15 24.50 2.53 -20.35
C LEU A 15 24.32 3.39 -21.62
N LEU A 16 25.34 3.46 -22.50
CA LEU A 16 25.30 4.30 -23.70
C LEU A 16 24.40 3.74 -24.81
N CYS A 17 24.23 2.42 -24.91
CA CYS A 17 23.28 1.81 -25.86
C CYS A 17 21.80 2.07 -25.52
N SER A 18 21.49 2.43 -24.27
CA SER A 18 20.12 2.69 -23.81
C SER A 18 19.61 4.09 -24.19
N LEU A 19 20.52 5.03 -24.47
CA LEU A 19 20.20 6.42 -24.79
C LEU A 19 19.94 6.68 -26.29
N ALA A 20 20.32 5.76 -27.18
CA ALA A 20 20.15 5.93 -28.62
C ALA A 20 18.76 5.51 -29.16
N SER A 21 17.86 4.95 -28.34
CA SER A 21 16.54 4.47 -28.78
C SER A 21 15.38 5.45 -28.48
N VAL A 22 15.65 6.67 -28.01
CA VAL A 22 14.61 7.64 -27.60
C VAL A 22 14.32 8.71 -28.68
N LEU A 23 15.05 8.74 -29.80
CA LEU A 23 14.87 9.75 -30.86
C LEU A 23 14.37 9.14 -32.18
N ALA A 24 13.17 8.56 -32.18
CA ALA A 24 12.36 8.41 -33.39
C ALA A 24 10.92 7.96 -33.05
N LEU A 25 10.02 8.91 -32.79
CA LEU A 25 8.58 8.67 -32.95
C LEU A 25 7.94 9.83 -33.73
N PRO A 26 7.27 9.56 -34.86
CA PRO A 26 6.49 10.57 -35.56
C PRO A 26 5.21 10.88 -34.79
N ARG A 27 4.87 12.17 -34.72
CA ARG A 27 3.54 12.66 -34.33
C ARG A 27 2.48 12.06 -35.25
N ALA A 28 1.47 11.40 -34.67
CA ALA A 28 0.22 11.09 -35.35
C ALA A 28 -0.96 11.55 -34.48
N HIS A 29 -1.90 12.21 -35.15
CA HIS A 29 -3.04 12.93 -34.62
C HIS A 29 -4.13 12.05 -33.99
N GLY A 30 -4.78 12.63 -32.98
CA GLY A 30 -6.22 12.69 -32.71
C GLY A 30 -7.15 11.59 -33.22
N GLY A 31 -7.83 10.94 -32.28
CA GLY A 31 -9.05 10.19 -32.52
C GLY A 31 -9.74 9.90 -31.18
N GLY A 32 -10.82 10.62 -30.90
CA GLY A 32 -11.58 10.51 -29.66
C GLY A 32 -12.27 9.16 -29.51
N LEU A 33 -12.29 8.66 -28.28
CA LEU A 33 -13.14 7.54 -27.87
C LEU A 33 -14.05 8.02 -26.75
N ALA A 34 -15.34 8.07 -27.10
CA ALA A 34 -16.45 8.29 -26.19
C ALA A 34 -16.49 7.14 -25.15
N LEU A 35 -16.43 7.50 -23.88
CA LEU A 35 -16.77 6.60 -22.79
C LEU A 35 -18.29 6.66 -22.61
N ARG A 36 -18.90 5.47 -22.69
CA ARG A 36 -20.31 5.22 -22.41
C ARG A 36 -20.44 5.02 -20.91
N ASP A 37 -21.22 5.88 -20.26
CA ASP A 37 -21.63 5.75 -18.87
C ASP A 37 -22.63 4.59 -18.76
N ASP A 38 -22.28 3.55 -17.99
CA ASP A 38 -23.26 2.61 -17.45
C ASP A 38 -23.27 2.78 -15.93
N ASN A 39 -24.19 3.64 -15.52
CA ASN A 39 -24.69 3.82 -14.18
C ASN A 39 -25.78 2.75 -14.02
N ASP A 40 -25.64 1.80 -13.08
CA ASP A 40 -26.80 0.97 -12.72
C ASP A 40 -26.79 0.61 -11.23
N SER A 41 -27.73 1.28 -10.55
CA SER A 41 -28.22 1.03 -9.22
C SER A 41 -29.39 0.04 -9.26
N ASP A 42 -29.43 -0.81 -8.25
CA ASP A 42 -30.63 -1.40 -7.65
C ASP A 42 -31.41 -2.51 -8.38
N ASN A 43 -31.22 -3.73 -7.85
CA ASN A 43 -32.23 -4.40 -7.02
C ASN A 43 -33.70 -4.40 -7.53
N SER A 44 -34.06 -5.37 -8.36
CA SER A 44 -35.42 -5.96 -8.35
C SER A 44 -35.46 -7.23 -9.19
N TRP A 45 -35.77 -8.35 -8.54
CA TRP A 45 -36.18 -9.60 -9.19
C TRP A 45 -37.65 -9.49 -9.57
N SER A 46 -37.97 -9.49 -10.86
CA SER A 46 -39.28 -9.90 -11.38
C SER A 46 -39.09 -10.55 -12.74
N ALA A 47 -39.54 -11.80 -12.86
CA ALA A 47 -39.57 -12.54 -14.12
C ALA A 47 -40.76 -12.08 -14.98
N VAL A 48 -40.51 -11.71 -16.24
CA VAL A 48 -41.52 -11.57 -17.30
C VAL A 48 -40.85 -12.00 -18.64
N PRO A 49 -41.57 -12.71 -19.54
CA PRO A 49 -40.97 -13.62 -20.52
C PRO A 49 -40.54 -12.93 -21.82
N LEU A 50 -39.58 -13.57 -22.50
CA LEU A 50 -39.12 -13.21 -23.84
C LEU A 50 -40.23 -13.42 -24.87
N GLU A 51 -40.61 -12.35 -25.55
CA GLU A 51 -41.30 -12.41 -26.85
C GLU A 51 -40.40 -11.87 -27.97
N GLU A 52 -40.52 -12.56 -29.10
CA GLU A 52 -39.76 -12.45 -30.34
C GLU A 52 -39.81 -11.05 -30.97
N ARG A 53 -38.66 -10.53 -31.41
CA ARG A 53 -38.60 -9.65 -32.58
C ARG A 53 -37.40 -9.99 -33.48
N ASN A 54 -37.74 -10.43 -34.69
CA ASN A 54 -36.86 -10.62 -35.84
C ASN A 54 -36.34 -9.26 -36.39
N PRO A 55 -35.26 -9.26 -37.20
CA PRO A 55 -34.34 -8.13 -37.34
C PRO A 55 -34.68 -7.18 -38.50
N ALA A 56 -34.37 -5.89 -38.33
CA ALA A 56 -34.37 -4.91 -39.40
C ALA A 56 -32.94 -4.50 -39.80
N LYS A 57 -32.57 -4.90 -41.03
CA LYS A 57 -31.74 -4.20 -42.03
C LYS A 57 -30.32 -3.74 -41.62
N ALA A 58 -29.35 -4.55 -42.04
CA ALA A 58 -27.93 -4.21 -42.11
C ALA A 58 -27.66 -3.08 -43.13
N LYS A 59 -26.93 -2.04 -42.70
CA LYS A 59 -26.31 -1.04 -43.58
C LYS A 59 -24.92 -1.52 -44.03
N ALA A 60 -24.60 -1.25 -45.29
CA ALA A 60 -23.41 -1.68 -46.00
C ALA A 60 -22.09 -1.17 -45.38
N LYS A 61 -21.08 -2.05 -45.32
CA LYS A 61 -19.69 -1.71 -44.96
C LYS A 61 -18.97 -1.02 -46.13
N PRO A 62 -18.12 -0.01 -45.89
CA PRO A 62 -17.27 0.57 -46.93
C PRO A 62 -16.13 -0.37 -47.35
N LYS A 63 -15.81 -0.38 -48.65
CA LYS A 63 -14.69 -1.11 -49.27
C LYS A 63 -13.32 -0.72 -48.67
N PRO A 64 -12.40 -1.67 -48.44
CA PRO A 64 -11.03 -1.36 -48.06
C PRO A 64 -10.21 -0.83 -49.25
N LYS A 65 -9.38 0.19 -48.98
CA LYS A 65 -8.39 0.76 -49.92
C LYS A 65 -7.22 -0.22 -50.18
N PRO A 66 -6.51 -0.10 -51.33
CA PRO A 66 -5.51 -1.06 -51.77
C PRO A 66 -4.22 -0.98 -50.93
N THR A 67 -3.71 -2.15 -50.55
CA THR A 67 -2.45 -2.38 -49.84
C THR A 67 -1.24 -2.16 -50.76
N LYS A 68 -0.22 -1.45 -50.26
CA LYS A 68 1.05 -1.22 -50.95
C LYS A 68 1.91 -2.50 -51.01
N LYS A 69 2.61 -2.60 -52.14
CA LYS A 69 3.53 -3.64 -52.63
C LYS A 69 4.67 -3.96 -51.62
N PRO A 70 5.15 -5.22 -51.52
CA PRO A 70 6.25 -5.59 -50.62
C PRO A 70 7.62 -5.19 -51.19
N THR A 71 8.46 -4.60 -50.35
CA THR A 71 9.87 -4.28 -50.64
C THR A 71 10.77 -5.49 -50.34
N ALA A 72 11.81 -5.64 -51.15
CA ALA A 72 12.69 -6.80 -51.29
C ALA A 72 13.44 -7.28 -50.03
N ALA A 73 13.74 -8.58 -50.02
CA ALA A 73 14.47 -9.31 -48.99
C ALA A 73 15.96 -8.93 -48.88
N PRO A 74 16.56 -8.89 -47.67
CA PRO A 74 18.00 -8.75 -47.50
C PRO A 74 18.74 -10.09 -47.67
N LYS A 75 19.89 -10.03 -48.36
CA LYS A 75 20.83 -11.14 -48.62
C LYS A 75 21.48 -11.70 -47.34
N PRO A 76 21.86 -13.00 -47.32
CA PRO A 76 22.55 -13.64 -46.19
C PRO A 76 24.05 -13.30 -46.16
N THR A 77 24.54 -12.86 -45.01
CA THR A 77 25.97 -12.63 -44.72
C THR A 77 26.63 -13.85 -44.07
N LYS A 78 27.94 -13.94 -44.31
CA LYS A 78 28.80 -15.13 -44.30
C LYS A 78 29.11 -15.73 -42.92
N LYS A 79 29.27 -17.05 -42.94
CA LYS A 79 29.79 -17.97 -41.91
C LYS A 79 31.26 -17.66 -41.54
N PRO A 80 31.64 -17.58 -40.26
CA PRO A 80 33.05 -17.57 -39.86
C PRO A 80 33.59 -18.96 -39.53
N THR A 81 34.87 -19.09 -39.84
CA THR A 81 35.71 -20.28 -39.98
C THR A 81 36.32 -20.72 -38.64
N VAL A 82 36.51 -22.03 -38.50
CA VAL A 82 37.22 -22.71 -37.41
C VAL A 82 38.73 -22.60 -37.59
N THR A 83 39.49 -22.17 -36.56
CA THR A 83 40.93 -22.49 -36.48
C THR A 83 41.51 -22.46 -35.05
N LYS A 84 42.00 -23.65 -34.64
CA LYS A 84 43.23 -24.02 -33.89
C LYS A 84 43.67 -23.32 -32.58
N LYS A 85 43.66 -24.15 -31.52
CA LYS A 85 44.69 -24.47 -30.48
C LYS A 85 46.01 -23.66 -30.48
N PRO A 86 46.55 -23.36 -29.29
CA PRO A 86 47.84 -23.94 -28.89
C PRO A 86 47.89 -24.50 -27.45
N THR A 87 48.97 -25.23 -27.20
CA THR A 87 49.25 -26.22 -26.16
C THR A 87 50.32 -25.68 -25.19
N THR A 88 50.24 -26.00 -23.89
CA THR A 88 51.37 -26.29 -22.95
C THR A 88 50.78 -26.70 -21.59
N ALA A 89 50.96 -27.95 -21.10
CA ALA A 89 52.10 -28.49 -20.32
C ALA A 89 52.22 -27.80 -18.92
N LEU A 90 52.26 -28.44 -17.74
CA LEU A 90 52.86 -29.70 -17.28
C LEU A 90 52.31 -30.12 -15.87
N LYS A 91 52.41 -31.44 -15.58
CA LYS A 91 52.79 -32.12 -14.29
C LYS A 91 51.84 -31.95 -13.07
N THR A 92 51.58 -32.96 -12.21
CA THR A 92 52.31 -34.19 -11.85
C THR A 92 51.42 -35.15 -11.02
N SER A 93 51.62 -36.46 -11.25
CA SER A 93 51.86 -37.53 -10.26
C SER A 93 50.74 -38.22 -9.44
N ALA A 94 50.84 -39.57 -9.47
CA ALA A 94 50.44 -40.62 -8.52
C ALA A 94 48.97 -41.10 -8.54
N LYS A 95 48.63 -42.40 -8.52
CA LYS A 95 49.33 -43.71 -8.59
C LYS A 95 48.20 -44.76 -8.72
N PRO A 96 48.34 -45.82 -9.54
CA PRO A 96 47.28 -46.80 -9.81
C PRO A 96 47.36 -48.01 -8.86
N SER A 97 46.20 -48.53 -8.44
CA SER A 97 46.08 -49.85 -7.81
C SER A 97 45.39 -50.82 -8.75
N VAL A 98 46.10 -51.89 -9.07
CA VAL A 98 45.71 -53.01 -9.93
C VAL A 98 45.07 -54.10 -9.06
N LYS A 99 43.95 -54.67 -9.50
CA LYS A 99 43.50 -56.01 -9.07
C LYS A 99 42.82 -56.76 -10.22
N PRO A 100 42.83 -58.10 -10.20
CA PRO A 100 43.09 -58.90 -11.39
C PRO A 100 41.83 -59.49 -12.00
N SER A 101 41.94 -59.72 -13.31
CA SER A 101 41.17 -60.66 -14.12
C SER A 101 41.07 -62.04 -13.46
N SER A 102 39.88 -62.63 -13.45
CA SER A 102 39.76 -64.08 -13.62
C SER A 102 38.39 -64.49 -14.18
N LYS A 103 38.48 -65.48 -15.08
CA LYS A 103 37.51 -66.53 -15.43
C LYS A 103 36.36 -66.23 -16.41
N ALA A 104 36.63 -66.62 -17.66
CA ALA A 104 35.63 -67.04 -18.62
C ALA A 104 34.76 -68.16 -18.05
N THR A 105 33.44 -67.99 -18.16
CA THR A 105 32.43 -68.97 -17.75
C THR A 105 31.75 -69.53 -19.01
N PRO A 106 31.40 -70.83 -19.06
CA PRO A 106 30.88 -71.48 -20.27
C PRO A 106 29.50 -70.97 -20.71
N LYS A 107 29.32 -70.96 -22.03
CA LYS A 107 28.11 -70.64 -22.77
C LYS A 107 26.94 -71.55 -22.35
N PRO A 108 25.84 -71.04 -21.77
CA PRO A 108 24.66 -71.84 -21.50
C PRO A 108 23.78 -71.99 -22.74
N THR A 109 23.32 -73.22 -22.90
CA THR A 109 22.34 -73.77 -23.85
C THR A 109 21.06 -72.92 -23.94
N PRO A 110 20.43 -72.76 -25.13
CA PRO A 110 19.23 -71.97 -25.31
C PRO A 110 18.06 -72.51 -24.48
N ARG A 111 17.68 -71.75 -23.45
CA ARG A 111 16.51 -72.02 -22.60
C ARG A 111 15.23 -71.64 -23.38
N PRO A 112 14.16 -72.46 -23.33
CA PRO A 112 12.90 -72.18 -24.02
C PRO A 112 12.34 -70.81 -23.61
N THR A 113 11.96 -70.02 -24.61
CA THR A 113 11.46 -68.65 -24.50
C THR A 113 10.23 -68.63 -23.56
N PRO A 114 10.31 -68.00 -22.38
CA PRO A 114 9.16 -67.89 -21.49
C PRO A 114 8.07 -67.07 -22.17
N LYS A 115 6.85 -67.63 -22.17
CA LYS A 115 5.61 -67.00 -22.60
C LYS A 115 5.55 -65.56 -22.04
N PRO A 116 5.28 -64.52 -22.86
CA PRO A 116 5.35 -63.14 -22.42
C PRO A 116 4.41 -62.93 -21.23
N THR A 117 4.98 -62.78 -20.04
CA THR A 117 4.26 -62.36 -18.84
C THR A 117 3.57 -61.04 -19.17
N PRO A 118 2.25 -60.88 -18.92
CA PRO A 118 1.57 -59.63 -19.18
C PRO A 118 2.35 -58.50 -18.52
N SER A 119 2.90 -57.62 -19.35
CA SER A 119 3.74 -56.51 -18.92
C SER A 119 2.95 -55.73 -17.88
N LYS A 120 3.42 -55.75 -16.63
CA LYS A 120 2.78 -55.01 -15.53
C LYS A 120 2.70 -53.56 -15.99
N SER A 121 1.50 -53.09 -16.31
CA SER A 121 1.23 -51.70 -16.69
C SER A 121 1.93 -50.80 -15.68
N SER A 122 2.96 -50.07 -16.13
CA SER A 122 3.68 -49.16 -15.25
C SER A 122 2.67 -48.14 -14.73
N SER A 123 2.58 -48.00 -13.41
CA SER A 123 1.69 -47.04 -12.77
C SER A 123 2.01 -45.64 -13.28
N ILE A 124 1.02 -44.94 -13.85
CA ILE A 124 1.16 -43.58 -14.36
C ILE A 124 1.54 -42.67 -13.18
N LYS A 125 2.71 -42.02 -13.27
CA LYS A 125 3.16 -41.04 -12.28
C LYS A 125 2.64 -39.66 -12.65
N TRP A 126 1.68 -39.15 -11.88
CA TRP A 126 1.13 -37.81 -12.06
C TRP A 126 2.11 -36.73 -11.54
N PRO A 127 2.34 -35.66 -12.32
CA PRO A 127 3.11 -34.49 -11.87
C PRO A 127 2.58 -33.87 -10.58
N LYS A 128 3.50 -33.34 -9.77
CA LYS A 128 3.17 -32.54 -8.57
C LYS A 128 3.53 -31.08 -8.85
N ILE A 129 2.56 -30.28 -9.29
CA ILE A 129 2.78 -28.85 -9.54
C ILE A 129 2.71 -28.11 -8.19
N PRO A 130 3.72 -27.31 -7.82
CA PRO A 130 3.72 -26.61 -6.54
C PRO A 130 2.63 -25.55 -6.48
N VAL A 131 1.95 -25.46 -5.33
CA VAL A 131 0.96 -24.44 -5.03
C VAL A 131 1.44 -23.66 -3.80
N PRO A 132 2.19 -22.55 -3.99
CA PRO A 132 2.75 -21.81 -2.87
C PRO A 132 1.64 -21.23 -1.98
N TYR A 133 1.89 -21.23 -0.67
CA TYR A 133 1.05 -20.54 0.31
C TYR A 133 1.83 -19.35 0.89
N PRO A 134 1.45 -18.10 0.60
CA PRO A 134 2.14 -16.94 1.13
C PRO A 134 1.86 -16.78 2.62
N THR A 135 2.90 -16.72 3.44
CA THR A 135 2.78 -16.39 4.88
C THR A 135 3.18 -14.97 5.19
N THR A 136 3.84 -14.30 4.23
CA THR A 136 4.29 -12.91 4.33
C THR A 136 3.19 -11.95 3.90
N ALA A 137 3.01 -10.89 4.68
CA ALA A 137 2.11 -9.80 4.40
C ALA A 137 2.50 -9.10 3.10
N PHE A 138 1.48 -8.81 2.29
CA PHE A 138 1.56 -7.98 1.11
C PHE A 138 1.50 -6.48 1.48
N ASP A 139 2.34 -5.68 0.85
CA ASP A 139 2.25 -4.22 0.87
C ASP A 139 1.06 -3.79 -0.01
N VAL A 140 -0.03 -3.35 0.62
CA VAL A 140 -1.25 -2.90 -0.10
C VAL A 140 -1.12 -1.48 -0.65
N CYS A 141 -0.05 -0.77 -0.31
CA CYS A 141 0.17 0.61 -0.68
C CYS A 141 0.39 0.77 -2.18
N ASP A 142 -0.20 1.83 -2.71
CA ASP A 142 -0.22 2.28 -4.10
C ASP A 142 -0.92 1.33 -5.09
N ILE A 143 -1.26 0.12 -4.66
CA ILE A 143 -2.06 -0.84 -5.42
C ILE A 143 -3.53 -0.68 -5.02
N TYR A 144 -3.82 -0.81 -3.72
CA TYR A 144 -5.18 -0.78 -3.20
C TYR A 144 -5.49 0.49 -2.42
N VAL A 145 -4.51 0.99 -1.68
CA VAL A 145 -4.63 2.17 -0.81
C VAL A 145 -3.51 3.14 -1.16
N PRO A 146 -3.78 4.44 -1.39
CA PRO A 146 -2.71 5.42 -1.56
C PRO A 146 -1.98 5.61 -0.21
N CYS A 147 -0.67 5.38 -0.16
CA CYS A 147 0.10 5.55 1.10
C CYS A 147 1.22 6.59 1.03
N GLY A 148 1.26 7.39 -0.04
CA GLY A 148 2.19 8.52 -0.15
C GLY A 148 1.73 9.73 0.68
N GLU A 149 2.62 10.70 0.84
CA GLU A 149 2.32 11.96 1.56
C GLU A 149 1.25 12.82 0.85
N GLU A 150 0.99 12.57 -0.44
CA GLU A 150 0.02 13.26 -1.30
C GLU A 150 -1.41 12.67 -1.23
N VAL A 151 -1.86 12.20 -0.07
CA VAL A 151 -3.27 11.78 0.11
C VAL A 151 -4.24 12.97 0.11
N ASP A 152 -3.77 14.20 -0.16
CA ASP A 152 -4.56 15.42 -0.22
C ASP A 152 -5.77 15.34 -1.17
N LEU A 153 -5.77 14.40 -2.12
CA LEU A 153 -6.89 14.14 -3.03
C LEU A 153 -8.03 13.27 -2.48
N LEU A 154 -7.88 12.60 -1.32
CA LEU A 154 -9.01 11.85 -0.74
C LEU A 154 -10.13 12.78 -0.22
N ALA A 155 -9.81 14.03 0.11
CA ALA A 155 -10.83 15.04 0.43
C ALA A 155 -11.68 15.41 -0.80
N ALA A 156 -11.13 15.30 -2.02
CA ALA A 156 -11.84 15.64 -3.26
C ALA A 156 -12.68 14.48 -3.82
N ARG A 157 -12.30 13.21 -3.57
CA ARG A 157 -12.96 12.05 -4.21
C ARG A 157 -14.24 11.57 -3.53
N ASN A 158 -14.50 11.95 -2.28
CA ASN A 158 -15.74 11.59 -1.58
C ASN A 158 -16.85 12.66 -1.67
N ALA A 159 -16.79 13.55 -2.67
CA ALA A 159 -17.81 14.57 -2.92
C ALA A 159 -19.23 14.03 -3.17
N ASN A 160 -19.39 12.71 -3.34
CA ASN A 160 -20.71 12.06 -3.45
C ASN A 160 -21.30 11.56 -2.12
N ALA A 161 -20.60 11.73 -0.99
CA ALA A 161 -21.13 11.44 0.33
C ALA A 161 -21.26 12.75 1.13
N ALA A 162 -22.34 13.49 0.84
CA ALA A 162 -22.83 14.70 1.52
C ALA A 162 -21.99 15.99 1.35
N ALA A 163 -22.52 16.89 0.51
CA ALA A 163 -22.43 18.36 0.54
C ALA A 163 -21.07 19.06 0.86
N MET A 164 -20.62 19.84 -0.12
CA MET A 164 -19.67 20.98 -0.04
C MET A 164 -18.22 20.68 0.37
N VAL A 165 -17.43 20.20 -0.60
CA VAL A 165 -15.97 20.43 -0.62
C VAL A 165 -15.61 21.06 -1.96
N VAL A 166 -15.51 22.40 -2.00
CA VAL A 166 -14.95 23.14 -3.14
C VAL A 166 -13.53 23.59 -2.80
N MET A 167 -12.53 22.85 -3.28
CA MET A 167 -11.14 23.28 -3.22
C MET A 167 -10.81 24.08 -4.49
N THR A 168 -10.83 25.41 -4.40
CA THR A 168 -10.15 26.29 -5.34
C THR A 168 -8.69 26.46 -4.91
N ALA A 169 -7.77 26.46 -5.88
CA ALA A 169 -6.38 26.85 -5.66
C ALA A 169 -6.32 28.26 -5.05
N ALA A 170 -5.44 28.47 -4.08
CA ALA A 170 -5.27 29.77 -3.45
C ALA A 170 -4.79 30.81 -4.48
N PRO A 171 -5.33 32.05 -4.49
CA PRO A 171 -4.67 33.15 -5.18
C PRO A 171 -3.31 33.41 -4.52
N ALA A 172 -2.29 33.65 -5.33
CA ALA A 172 -0.95 33.99 -4.85
C ALA A 172 -1.03 35.24 -3.95
N THR A 173 -0.63 35.11 -2.69
CA THR A 173 -0.49 36.25 -1.78
C THR A 173 0.73 37.07 -2.18
N THR A 174 0.51 38.33 -2.51
CA THR A 174 1.54 39.35 -2.75
C THR A 174 2.15 39.81 -1.42
N ASP A 175 3.49 39.86 -1.42
CA ASP A 175 4.40 40.63 -0.55
C ASP A 175 4.42 40.30 0.96
N ALA A 176 5.31 39.37 1.33
CA ALA A 176 5.83 39.22 2.69
C ALA A 176 7.28 39.76 2.79
N PRO A 177 7.69 40.34 3.93
CA PRO A 177 9.00 40.98 4.07
C PRO A 177 10.15 40.00 3.86
N GLN A 178 11.12 40.41 3.03
CA GLN A 178 12.38 39.68 2.84
C GLN A 178 13.23 39.76 4.11
N GLY A 179 13.58 38.62 4.70
CA GLY A 179 14.55 38.64 5.80
C GLY A 179 14.65 37.44 6.74
N GLU A 180 14.25 36.23 6.38
CA GLU A 180 14.75 35.02 7.06
C GLU A 180 14.91 33.86 6.05
N PRO A 181 15.95 33.02 6.17
CA PRO A 181 16.15 31.87 5.27
C PRO A 181 14.94 30.93 5.37
N SER A 182 14.16 30.90 4.29
CA SER A 182 12.90 30.16 4.20
C SER A 182 13.10 28.68 4.51
N LYS A 183 12.67 28.26 5.70
CA LYS A 183 12.42 26.85 6.03
C LYS A 183 11.20 26.42 5.21
N GLU A 184 11.45 26.04 3.96
CA GLU A 184 10.41 25.71 3.00
C GLU A 184 9.87 24.29 3.23
N LYS A 185 8.55 24.16 3.04
CA LYS A 185 7.60 23.52 3.94
C LYS A 185 7.03 22.25 3.29
N ARG A 186 6.57 21.28 4.07
CA ARG A 186 5.51 20.38 3.55
C ARG A 186 4.31 21.27 3.23
N ASP A 187 3.64 21.05 2.10
CA ASP A 187 2.52 21.89 1.65
C ASP A 187 1.57 22.16 2.82
N ILE A 188 1.36 23.43 3.13
CA ILE A 188 0.36 23.86 4.11
C ILE A 188 -0.98 23.35 3.59
N ARG A 189 -1.46 22.27 4.20
CA ARG A 189 -2.77 21.69 3.97
C ARG A 189 -3.81 22.71 4.40
N THR A 190 -4.61 23.05 3.41
CA THR A 190 -5.72 23.97 3.55
C THR A 190 -7.00 23.16 3.72
N PHE A 191 -7.66 23.28 4.87
CA PHE A 191 -8.98 22.70 5.08
C PHE A 191 -10.03 23.81 5.02
N LYS A 192 -11.13 23.56 4.32
CA LYS A 192 -12.26 24.50 4.24
C LYS A 192 -13.44 23.98 5.04
N VAL A 193 -14.02 24.85 5.86
CA VAL A 193 -15.21 24.57 6.66
C VAL A 193 -16.28 25.60 6.31
N THR A 194 -17.35 25.14 5.68
CA THR A 194 -18.53 25.95 5.43
C THR A 194 -19.26 26.21 6.76
N LEU A 195 -19.37 27.49 7.15
CA LEU A 195 -20.13 27.90 8.34
C LEU A 195 -21.61 28.08 8.01
N ALA A 196 -21.90 28.67 6.85
CA ALA A 196 -23.22 28.92 6.28
C ALA A 196 -23.11 28.96 4.74
N PRO A 197 -24.20 28.94 3.96
CA PRO A 197 -24.14 29.08 2.51
C PRO A 197 -23.34 30.34 2.11
N GLY A 198 -22.24 30.15 1.37
CA GLY A 198 -21.34 31.24 0.95
C GLY A 198 -20.30 31.68 1.98
N ASP A 199 -20.35 31.18 3.22
CA ASP A 199 -19.40 31.54 4.28
C ASP A 199 -18.47 30.36 4.60
N VAL A 200 -17.18 30.54 4.35
CA VAL A 200 -16.16 29.49 4.45
C VAL A 200 -14.99 29.98 5.28
N VAL A 201 -14.73 29.29 6.39
CA VAL A 201 -13.48 29.46 7.13
C VAL A 201 -12.42 28.54 6.54
N THR A 202 -11.26 29.13 6.28
CA THR A 202 -10.07 28.41 5.86
C THR A 202 -9.21 28.12 7.09
N ILE A 203 -8.77 26.87 7.20
CA ILE A 203 -7.92 26.35 8.26
C ILE A 203 -6.60 25.95 7.62
N LEU A 204 -5.50 26.40 8.20
CA LEU A 204 -4.16 26.15 7.68
C LEU A 204 -3.38 25.41 8.77
N ASN A 205 -2.80 24.26 8.45
CA ASN A 205 -1.89 23.66 9.42
C ASN A 205 -0.57 24.43 9.48
N LEU A 206 0.13 24.27 10.60
CA LEU A 206 1.51 24.73 10.72
C LEU A 206 2.47 23.73 10.05
N ASP A 207 3.65 24.24 9.73
CA ASP A 207 4.75 23.42 9.23
C ASP A 207 5.23 22.45 10.29
N TYR A 208 5.66 21.28 9.82
CA TYR A 208 6.19 20.21 10.65
C TYR A 208 7.31 19.48 9.91
N PRO A 209 8.21 18.79 10.62
CA PRO A 209 9.39 18.23 10.00
C PRO A 209 9.03 17.09 9.06
N SER A 210 9.77 17.00 7.96
CA SER A 210 9.73 15.79 7.15
C SER A 210 10.33 14.58 7.87
N SER A 211 10.10 13.38 7.33
CA SER A 211 10.61 12.14 7.92
C SER A 211 12.13 12.15 8.13
N PRO A 212 12.95 12.65 7.18
CA PRO A 212 14.38 12.80 7.39
C PRO A 212 14.79 13.90 8.39
N GLN A 213 13.86 14.80 8.77
CA GLN A 213 14.13 15.95 9.64
C GLN A 213 13.65 15.74 11.08
N LEU A 214 12.71 14.83 11.33
CA LEU A 214 12.10 14.70 12.67
C LEU A 214 13.15 14.49 13.77
N TYR A 215 14.15 13.65 13.52
CA TYR A 215 15.19 13.32 14.49
C TYR A 215 16.49 14.11 14.31
N SER A 216 16.52 15.15 13.46
CA SER A 216 17.66 16.07 13.43
C SER A 216 17.71 16.98 14.67
N HIS A 217 16.61 17.03 15.44
CA HIS A 217 16.52 17.75 16.70
C HIS A 217 16.85 16.82 17.88
N GLN A 218 17.82 17.20 18.71
CA GLN A 218 18.33 16.36 19.82
C GLN A 218 17.26 16.04 20.88
N GLU A 219 16.23 16.88 21.01
CA GLU A 219 15.21 16.78 22.06
C GLU A 219 14.07 15.80 21.74
N VAL A 220 14.01 15.25 20.52
CA VAL A 220 12.90 14.37 20.10
C VAL A 220 13.22 12.93 20.47
N ALA A 221 12.44 12.36 21.39
CA ALA A 221 12.52 10.94 21.71
C ALA A 221 12.25 10.09 20.45
N LYS A 222 13.21 9.26 20.09
CA LYS A 222 13.18 8.43 18.88
C LYS A 222 12.18 7.30 19.04
N ASN A 223 10.96 7.48 18.57
CA ASN A 223 9.90 6.47 18.61
C ASN A 223 9.46 6.14 17.19
N THR A 224 9.76 4.93 16.76
CA THR A 224 9.51 4.48 15.38
C THR A 224 8.69 3.22 15.42
N PHE A 225 7.48 3.32 14.88
CA PHE A 225 6.47 2.28 14.88
C PHE A 225 6.38 1.60 13.53
N ASP A 226 6.47 0.28 13.57
CA ASP A 226 6.38 -0.61 12.41
C ASP A 226 5.66 -1.89 12.84
N PHE A 227 5.22 -2.69 11.89
CA PHE A 227 4.81 -4.05 12.14
C PHE A 227 5.91 -4.83 12.87
N LYS A 228 5.50 -5.62 13.87
CA LYS A 228 6.45 -6.44 14.63
C LYS A 228 7.14 -7.47 13.73
N SER A 229 6.36 -8.14 12.89
CA SER A 229 6.83 -9.08 11.88
C SER A 229 6.11 -8.88 10.55
N ASN A 230 6.68 -9.41 9.48
CA ASN A 230 6.05 -9.43 8.16
C ASN A 230 5.06 -10.61 8.01
N ARG A 231 4.71 -11.33 9.08
CA ARG A 231 3.78 -12.46 8.98
C ARG A 231 2.34 -11.98 8.87
N LEU A 232 1.54 -12.67 8.06
CA LEU A 232 0.11 -12.37 7.92
C LEU A 232 -0.66 -12.54 9.22
N ASP A 233 -0.37 -13.57 9.99
CA ASP A 233 -1.06 -13.87 11.25
C ASP A 233 -0.66 -12.97 12.42
N ASP A 234 0.23 -12.01 12.19
CA ASP A 234 0.72 -11.07 13.19
C ASP A 234 0.38 -9.63 12.81
N ALA A 235 -0.63 -9.08 13.49
CA ALA A 235 -1.03 -7.67 13.37
C ALA A 235 -0.41 -6.79 14.46
N SER A 236 0.55 -7.29 15.24
CA SER A 236 1.19 -6.49 16.28
C SER A 236 2.12 -5.42 15.70
N VAL A 237 2.25 -4.34 16.45
CA VAL A 237 3.11 -3.20 16.16
C VAL A 237 4.24 -3.23 17.18
N LYS A 238 5.41 -2.74 16.79
CA LYS A 238 6.57 -2.57 17.68
C LYS A 238 6.99 -1.12 17.66
N ASN A 239 7.42 -0.61 18.81
CA ASN A 239 8.22 0.61 18.90
C ASN A 239 9.70 0.23 18.95
N THR A 240 10.45 0.55 17.91
CA THR A 240 11.88 0.18 17.81
C THR A 240 12.81 1.11 18.59
N LYS A 241 12.28 2.21 19.15
CA LYS A 241 13.05 3.23 19.90
C LYS A 241 14.32 3.74 19.19
N ARG A 242 14.32 3.74 17.86
CA ARG A 242 15.44 4.19 17.02
C ARG A 242 14.95 4.96 15.80
N GLU A 243 15.84 5.71 15.18
CA GLU A 243 15.59 6.30 13.86
C GLU A 243 15.62 5.22 12.75
N PRO A 244 14.76 5.29 11.72
CA PRO A 244 14.91 4.46 10.53
C PRO A 244 16.25 4.71 9.82
N THR A 245 16.88 3.65 9.34
CA THR A 245 18.06 3.77 8.46
C THR A 245 17.69 4.50 7.17
N ALA A 246 18.68 5.00 6.43
CA ALA A 246 18.42 5.67 5.14
C ALA A 246 17.64 4.78 4.15
N ALA A 247 17.91 3.47 4.17
CA ALA A 247 17.23 2.49 3.33
C ALA A 247 15.78 2.19 3.77
N GLU A 248 15.49 2.30 5.07
CA GLU A 248 14.14 2.12 5.62
C GLU A 248 13.29 3.39 5.49
N MET A 249 13.90 4.57 5.54
CA MET A 249 13.23 5.87 5.54
C MET A 249 12.12 6.05 4.48
N PRO A 250 12.24 5.52 3.24
CA PRO A 250 11.17 5.60 2.24
C PRO A 250 9.83 4.96 2.66
N ASP A 251 9.85 4.02 3.60
CA ASP A 251 8.68 3.28 4.09
C ASP A 251 8.06 3.91 5.35
N PHE A 252 8.67 4.98 5.88
CA PHE A 252 8.17 5.69 7.06
C PHE A 252 7.69 7.10 6.72
N VAL A 253 6.77 7.59 7.55
CA VAL A 253 6.25 8.95 7.50
C VAL A 253 6.33 9.60 8.88
N THR A 254 6.53 10.92 8.90
CA THR A 254 6.31 11.73 10.11
C THR A 254 4.82 11.74 10.36
N GLU A 255 4.43 11.26 11.53
CA GLU A 255 3.05 11.02 11.85
C GLU A 255 2.55 12.01 12.90
N HIS A 256 1.46 12.72 12.58
CA HIS A 256 0.65 13.34 13.61
C HIS A 256 -0.24 12.27 14.24
N ILE A 257 -0.15 12.08 15.55
CA ILE A 257 -0.95 11.08 16.26
C ILE A 257 -2.45 11.42 16.14
N ILE A 258 -2.80 12.69 16.38
CA ILE A 258 -4.10 13.26 16.02
C ILE A 258 -4.00 13.80 14.60
N GLU A 259 -4.83 13.29 13.70
CA GLU A 259 -4.82 13.73 12.30
C GLU A 259 -5.16 15.22 12.13
N LEU A 260 -4.49 15.91 11.20
CA LEU A 260 -4.67 17.35 10.97
C LEU A 260 -6.13 17.75 10.63
N GLN A 261 -6.85 16.90 9.90
CA GLN A 261 -8.26 17.13 9.56
C GLN A 261 -9.21 17.11 10.78
N THR A 262 -8.73 16.71 11.95
CA THR A 262 -9.54 16.65 13.18
C THR A 262 -10.11 18.02 13.54
N ILE A 263 -9.36 19.11 13.32
CA ILE A 263 -9.84 20.47 13.59
C ILE A 263 -11.03 20.84 12.70
N ALA A 264 -10.96 20.51 11.41
CA ALA A 264 -12.09 20.73 10.50
C ALA A 264 -13.32 19.88 10.86
N LEU A 265 -13.11 18.62 11.28
CA LEU A 265 -14.19 17.74 11.75
C LEU A 265 -14.83 18.27 13.03
N PHE A 266 -14.01 18.76 13.97
CA PHE A 266 -14.47 19.39 15.20
C PHE A 266 -15.33 20.61 14.91
N MET A 267 -14.84 21.54 14.09
CA MET A 267 -15.59 22.74 13.72
C MET A 267 -16.96 22.35 13.14
N ARG A 268 -17.02 21.44 12.16
CA ARG A 268 -18.30 20.96 11.60
C ARG A 268 -19.22 20.33 12.65
N SER A 269 -18.67 19.64 13.64
CA SER A 269 -19.45 19.06 14.75
C SER A 269 -20.14 20.14 15.59
N VAL A 270 -19.42 21.19 15.96
CA VAL A 270 -19.93 22.22 16.89
C VAL A 270 -20.74 23.33 16.22
N LEU A 271 -20.66 23.46 14.89
CA LEU A 271 -21.41 24.47 14.13
C LEU A 271 -22.90 24.19 14.03
N LYS A 272 -23.32 22.93 14.26
CA LYS A 272 -24.73 22.50 14.16
C LYS A 272 -25.61 23.34 15.11
N ASN A 273 -26.40 24.24 14.52
CA ASN A 273 -27.39 25.11 15.20
C ASN A 273 -26.82 25.99 16.32
N ASN A 274 -25.57 26.46 16.20
CA ASN A 274 -24.98 27.37 17.17
C ASN A 274 -24.45 28.65 16.50
N ALA A 275 -25.29 29.68 16.44
CA ALA A 275 -24.97 30.96 15.82
C ALA A 275 -23.81 31.68 16.51
N GLN A 276 -23.68 31.56 17.84
CA GLN A 276 -22.58 32.17 18.59
C GLN A 276 -21.22 31.54 18.23
N VAL A 277 -21.18 30.21 18.11
CA VAL A 277 -19.99 29.47 17.67
C VAL A 277 -19.65 29.79 16.21
N GLN A 278 -20.65 29.89 15.33
CA GLN A 278 -20.46 30.32 13.95
C GLN A 278 -19.84 31.72 13.86
N ALA A 279 -20.40 32.69 14.59
CA ALA A 279 -19.88 34.05 14.66
C ALA A 279 -18.45 34.09 15.21
N PHE A 280 -18.14 33.28 16.23
CA PHE A 280 -16.79 33.15 16.75
C PHE A 280 -15.80 32.69 15.67
N PHE A 281 -16.09 31.60 14.97
CA PHE A 281 -15.17 31.09 13.95
C PHE A 281 -14.98 32.05 12.78
N ARG A 282 -16.05 32.77 12.39
CA ARG A 282 -15.98 33.80 11.34
C ARG A 282 -15.05 34.95 11.74
N THR A 283 -15.21 35.46 12.95
CA THR A 283 -14.59 36.72 13.35
C THR A 283 -13.26 36.55 14.06
N HIS A 284 -13.04 35.45 14.79
CA HIS A 284 -11.92 35.34 15.73
C HIS A 284 -10.93 34.21 15.41
N TRP A 285 -11.29 33.24 14.55
CA TRP A 285 -10.42 32.08 14.32
C TRP A 285 -9.06 32.44 13.67
N GLN A 286 -9.10 33.32 12.67
CA GLN A 286 -7.93 33.78 11.91
C GLN A 286 -7.49 35.21 12.28
N SER A 287 -8.19 35.85 13.22
CA SER A 287 -7.87 37.22 13.62
C SER A 287 -6.57 37.27 14.41
N GLN A 288 -5.81 38.35 14.20
CA GLN A 288 -4.58 38.59 14.95
C GLN A 288 -4.92 38.86 16.43
N LEU A 289 -4.28 38.10 17.30
CA LEU A 289 -4.33 38.22 18.74
C LEU A 289 -3.15 39.08 19.22
N ASP A 290 -3.32 39.80 20.33
CA ASP A 290 -2.23 40.55 20.95
C ASP A 290 -1.12 39.57 21.41
N PRO A 291 0.11 39.68 20.88
CA PRO A 291 1.23 38.81 21.27
C PRO A 291 1.52 38.83 22.77
N ASN A 292 1.31 39.96 23.46
CA ASN A 292 1.50 40.06 24.91
C ASN A 292 0.42 39.30 25.67
N GLN A 293 -0.84 39.38 25.23
CA GLN A 293 -1.92 38.57 25.81
C GLN A 293 -1.69 37.08 25.57
N VAL A 294 -1.28 36.68 24.36
CA VAL A 294 -0.93 35.28 24.08
C VAL A 294 0.22 34.83 24.99
N ARG A 295 1.30 35.61 25.11
CA ARG A 295 2.44 35.27 25.97
C ARG A 295 2.05 35.16 27.45
N ASN A 296 1.10 35.98 27.91
CA ASN A 296 0.68 36.07 29.31
C ASN A 296 -0.63 35.32 29.62
N ARG A 297 -1.16 34.55 28.68
CA ARG A 297 -2.41 33.80 28.86
C ARG A 297 -2.34 32.85 30.06
N ALA A 298 -3.48 32.70 30.74
CA ALA A 298 -3.57 31.98 32.01
C ALA A 298 -3.19 30.50 31.89
N PHE A 299 -3.64 29.82 30.82
CA PHE A 299 -3.39 28.40 30.62
C PHE A 299 -2.39 28.19 29.48
N LYS A 300 -1.29 27.48 29.73
CA LYS A 300 -0.25 27.20 28.72
C LYS A 300 -0.02 25.69 28.61
N PRO A 301 0.01 25.13 27.40
CA PRO A 301 0.40 23.73 27.20
C PRO A 301 1.83 23.46 27.65
N SER A 302 2.14 22.20 27.96
CA SER A 302 3.45 21.79 28.48
C SER A 302 4.61 21.94 27.48
N TYR A 303 4.32 22.06 26.18
CA TYR A 303 5.34 22.29 25.16
C TYR A 303 5.76 23.76 25.06
N TYR A 304 4.97 24.68 25.62
CA TYR A 304 5.22 26.11 25.49
C TYR A 304 6.48 26.53 26.26
N THR A 305 7.39 27.22 25.59
CA THR A 305 8.53 27.89 26.23
C THR A 305 8.43 29.40 26.03
N SER A 306 9.02 30.19 26.93
CA SER A 306 9.07 31.65 26.80
C SER A 306 9.84 32.14 25.57
N THR A 307 10.66 31.27 24.99
CA THR A 307 11.50 31.54 23.81
C THR A 307 10.82 31.24 22.48
N MET A 308 9.65 30.60 22.48
CA MET A 308 8.89 30.35 21.25
C MET A 308 8.33 31.66 20.70
N THR A 309 8.43 31.84 19.38
CA THR A 309 7.71 32.91 18.67
C THR A 309 6.22 32.75 18.94
N PRO A 310 5.54 33.78 19.50
CA PRO A 310 4.12 33.70 19.78
C PRO A 310 3.33 33.42 18.50
N ARG A 311 2.42 32.45 18.60
CA ARG A 311 1.38 32.24 17.59
C ARG A 311 0.31 33.31 17.78
N THR A 312 -0.04 34.05 16.74
CA THR A 312 -0.91 35.22 16.85
C THR A 312 -2.32 34.97 16.33
N THR A 313 -2.72 33.72 16.08
CA THR A 313 -4.10 33.37 15.74
C THR A 313 -4.55 32.15 16.55
N MET A 314 -5.87 31.97 16.71
CA MET A 314 -6.41 30.74 17.32
C MET A 314 -6.07 29.51 16.49
N ASN A 315 -6.11 29.62 15.15
CA ASN A 315 -5.67 28.57 14.24
C ASN A 315 -4.26 28.10 14.58
N ASP A 316 -3.30 29.02 14.67
CA ASP A 316 -1.90 28.67 14.89
C ASP A 316 -1.65 28.09 16.28
N LEU A 317 -2.31 28.63 17.33
CA LEU A 317 -2.23 28.05 18.68
C LEU A 317 -2.70 26.60 18.71
N ILE A 318 -3.80 26.30 18.01
CA ILE A 318 -4.40 24.96 17.97
C ILE A 318 -3.56 23.99 17.13
N PHE A 319 -3.01 24.43 16.00
CA PHE A 319 -2.12 23.58 15.21
C PHE A 319 -0.76 23.37 15.88
N GLU A 320 -0.27 24.34 16.66
CA GLU A 320 0.90 24.14 17.51
C GLU A 320 0.61 23.04 18.55
N ALA A 321 -0.60 23.04 19.12
CA ALA A 321 -1.01 22.08 20.14
C ALA A 321 -1.12 20.62 19.67
N ILE A 322 -1.32 20.38 18.37
CA ILE A 322 -1.33 19.02 17.78
C ILE A 322 0.00 18.63 17.12
N GLY A 323 0.99 19.53 17.15
CA GLY A 323 2.35 19.32 16.65
C GLY A 323 2.72 20.26 15.50
N SER A 324 3.88 20.91 15.64
CA SER A 324 4.51 21.74 14.60
C SER A 324 6.03 21.65 14.72
N ASN A 325 6.77 22.37 13.87
CA ASN A 325 8.22 22.55 14.02
C ASN A 325 8.65 23.07 15.41
N ASN A 326 7.79 23.77 16.15
CA ASN A 326 8.09 24.24 17.50
C ASN A 326 7.55 23.29 18.61
N ASN A 327 6.65 22.37 18.27
CA ASN A 327 6.16 21.32 19.16
C ASN A 327 6.40 19.95 18.53
N LEU A 328 7.64 19.47 18.64
CA LEU A 328 8.06 18.20 18.06
C LEU A 328 7.66 16.98 18.90
N LYS A 329 7.21 17.20 20.14
CA LYS A 329 6.97 16.15 21.15
C LYS A 329 5.76 15.27 20.84
N ASP A 330 4.91 15.69 19.91
CA ASP A 330 3.71 14.94 19.52
C ASP A 330 3.92 14.12 18.24
N PHE A 331 5.09 14.21 17.60
CA PHE A 331 5.42 13.44 16.40
C PHE A 331 6.16 12.14 16.70
N VAL A 332 5.86 11.14 15.88
CA VAL A 332 6.58 9.87 15.83
C VAL A 332 6.86 9.50 14.38
N MET A 333 7.75 8.54 14.17
CA MET A 333 7.88 7.88 12.87
C MET A 333 6.94 6.68 12.84
N CYS A 334 6.17 6.54 11.77
CA CYS A 334 5.26 5.42 11.60
C CYS A 334 5.40 4.85 10.19
N GLU A 335 5.34 3.53 10.08
CA GLU A 335 5.32 2.86 8.78
C GLU A 335 4.10 3.35 7.98
N SER A 336 4.34 3.63 6.69
CA SER A 336 3.43 4.30 5.79
C SER A 336 2.07 3.62 5.64
N GLN A 337 2.01 2.29 5.60
CA GLN A 337 0.79 1.50 5.51
C GLN A 337 -0.06 1.66 6.78
N ILE A 338 0.55 1.57 7.98
CA ILE A 338 -0.15 1.78 9.25
C ILE A 338 -0.74 3.19 9.28
N ASN A 339 0.07 4.21 9.00
CA ASN A 339 -0.39 5.60 9.00
C ASN A 339 -1.52 5.85 7.98
N SER A 340 -1.42 5.28 6.78
CA SER A 340 -2.43 5.48 5.73
C SER A 340 -3.77 4.82 6.07
N PHE A 341 -3.74 3.63 6.67
CA PHE A 341 -4.95 3.01 7.19
C PHE A 341 -5.54 3.82 8.34
N LYS A 342 -4.70 4.32 9.25
CA LYS A 342 -5.13 5.20 10.35
C LYS A 342 -5.83 6.45 9.82
N GLN A 343 -5.22 7.17 8.89
CA GLN A 343 -5.81 8.38 8.28
C GLN A 343 -7.19 8.08 7.67
N ARG A 344 -7.33 6.98 6.93
CA ARG A 344 -8.62 6.58 6.34
C ARG A 344 -9.66 6.27 7.42
N MET A 345 -9.29 5.49 8.42
CA MET A 345 -10.16 5.16 9.55
C MET A 345 -10.60 6.43 10.30
N TRP A 346 -9.68 7.37 10.51
CA TRP A 346 -9.90 8.63 11.19
C TRP A 346 -10.87 9.54 10.43
N SER A 347 -10.73 9.60 9.11
CA SER A 347 -11.67 10.34 8.24
C SER A 347 -12.97 9.60 7.97
N SER A 348 -13.28 8.54 8.74
CA SER A 348 -14.47 7.70 8.54
C SER A 348 -14.54 7.09 7.12
N ASN A 349 -13.42 6.91 6.43
CA ASN A 349 -13.36 6.19 5.17
C ASN A 349 -13.16 4.69 5.44
N SER A 350 -13.56 3.85 4.48
CA SER A 350 -13.24 2.42 4.58
C SER A 350 -11.72 2.22 4.53
N PRO A 351 -11.12 1.39 5.43
CA PRO A 351 -9.68 1.13 5.44
C PRO A 351 -9.13 0.75 4.07
N MET A 352 -9.84 -0.15 3.38
CA MET A 352 -9.73 -0.40 1.94
C MET A 352 -11.12 -0.29 1.32
N GLU A 353 -11.22 0.25 0.10
CA GLU A 353 -12.50 0.36 -0.60
C GLU A 353 -13.21 -0.99 -0.69
N ASN A 354 -14.53 -0.99 -0.45
CA ASN A 354 -15.32 -2.21 -0.33
C ASN A 354 -15.22 -3.10 -1.57
N ASP A 355 -15.37 -2.52 -2.76
CA ASP A 355 -15.32 -3.26 -4.03
C ASP A 355 -13.91 -3.73 -4.37
N ARG A 356 -12.89 -2.93 -4.02
CA ARG A 356 -11.50 -3.36 -4.18
C ARG A 356 -11.18 -4.56 -3.30
N TYR A 357 -11.65 -4.55 -2.05
CA TYR A 357 -11.47 -5.67 -1.13
C TYR A 357 -12.16 -6.92 -1.68
N LYS A 358 -13.45 -6.81 -2.05
CA LYS A 358 -14.22 -7.92 -2.61
C LYS A 358 -13.58 -8.48 -3.89
N LYS A 359 -13.08 -7.62 -4.76
CA LYS A 359 -12.34 -8.01 -5.97
C LYS A 359 -11.06 -8.76 -5.62
N ALA A 360 -10.26 -8.27 -4.68
CA ALA A 360 -9.03 -8.95 -4.26
C ALA A 360 -9.30 -10.35 -3.66
N VAL A 361 -10.41 -10.52 -2.92
CA VAL A 361 -10.86 -11.83 -2.45
C VAL A 361 -11.19 -12.74 -3.63
N LEU A 362 -12.02 -12.29 -4.58
CA LEU A 362 -12.41 -13.09 -5.75
C LEU A 362 -11.19 -13.50 -6.59
N GLU A 363 -10.32 -12.54 -6.93
CA GLU A 363 -9.08 -12.78 -7.66
C GLU A 363 -8.19 -13.81 -6.95
N ALA A 364 -8.15 -13.81 -5.61
CA ALA A 364 -7.37 -14.78 -4.85
C ALA A 364 -7.98 -16.19 -4.86
N ILE A 365 -9.30 -16.31 -4.72
CA ILE A 365 -10.01 -17.59 -4.82
C ILE A 365 -9.83 -18.22 -6.21
N ASP A 366 -9.86 -17.38 -7.24
CA ASP A 366 -9.65 -17.79 -8.63
C ASP A 366 -8.15 -17.99 -8.95
N GLY A 367 -7.24 -17.71 -8.02
CA GLY A 367 -5.80 -17.94 -8.17
C GLY A 367 -5.06 -16.92 -9.04
N LEU A 368 -5.69 -15.81 -9.39
CA LEU A 368 -5.06 -14.71 -10.12
C LEU A 368 -4.03 -14.02 -9.22
N VAL A 369 -4.33 -13.89 -7.93
CA VAL A 369 -3.43 -13.31 -6.94
C VAL A 369 -3.29 -14.20 -5.70
N PRO A 370 -2.19 -14.07 -4.93
CA PRO A 370 -2.08 -14.73 -3.63
C PRO A 370 -3.08 -14.19 -2.59
N SER A 371 -3.51 -15.05 -1.64
CA SER A 371 -4.46 -14.67 -0.58
C SER A 371 -3.93 -13.58 0.37
N ASN A 372 -2.60 -13.43 0.46
CA ASN A 372 -1.96 -12.42 1.29
C ASN A 372 -2.36 -10.98 0.94
N GLN A 373 -2.83 -10.70 -0.29
CA GLN A 373 -3.25 -9.36 -0.69
C GLN A 373 -4.47 -8.85 0.10
N TYR A 374 -5.55 -9.62 0.15
CA TYR A 374 -6.75 -9.22 0.91
C TYR A 374 -6.58 -9.44 2.43
N LEU A 375 -5.79 -10.43 2.84
CA LEU A 375 -5.49 -10.69 4.26
C LEU A 375 -4.67 -9.54 4.87
N SER A 376 -3.74 -8.97 4.11
CA SER A 376 -2.97 -7.79 4.55
C SER A 376 -3.84 -6.58 4.88
N ALA A 377 -4.95 -6.37 4.17
CA ALA A 377 -5.86 -5.26 4.48
C ALA A 377 -6.56 -5.45 5.85
N LEU A 378 -6.95 -6.69 6.18
CA LEU A 378 -7.48 -7.01 7.51
C LEU A 378 -6.41 -6.81 8.58
N ARG A 379 -5.20 -7.33 8.34
CA ARG A 379 -4.04 -7.16 9.22
C ARG A 379 -3.75 -5.68 9.49
N ALA A 380 -3.58 -4.86 8.45
CA ALA A 380 -3.25 -3.44 8.58
C ALA A 380 -4.32 -2.67 9.36
N THR A 381 -5.61 -2.96 9.13
CA THR A 381 -6.71 -2.35 9.89
C THR A 381 -6.63 -2.70 11.38
N ILE A 382 -6.35 -3.97 11.73
CA ILE A 382 -6.16 -4.39 13.12
C ILE A 382 -4.90 -3.75 13.72
N SER A 383 -3.83 -3.60 12.93
CA SER A 383 -2.59 -2.97 13.37
C SER A 383 -2.77 -1.50 13.72
N VAL A 384 -3.70 -0.76 13.10
CA VAL A 384 -4.03 0.60 13.55
C VAL A 384 -4.53 0.60 15.00
N TYR A 385 -5.39 -0.33 15.40
CA TYR A 385 -5.82 -0.43 16.80
C TYR A 385 -4.66 -0.74 17.73
N ARG A 386 -3.75 -1.63 17.32
CA ARG A 386 -2.55 -1.95 18.10
C ARG A 386 -1.64 -0.75 18.24
N TYR A 387 -1.40 -0.04 17.15
CA TYR A 387 -0.65 1.20 17.10
C TYR A 387 -1.25 2.26 18.05
N MET A 388 -2.55 2.52 17.97
CA MET A 388 -3.22 3.51 18.85
C MET A 388 -3.22 3.11 20.34
N GLN A 389 -2.99 1.84 20.65
CA GLN A 389 -2.88 1.31 22.02
C GLN A 389 -1.43 1.18 22.49
N GLU A 390 -0.44 1.48 21.64
CA GLU A 390 0.95 1.53 22.08
C GLU A 390 1.09 2.62 23.16
N PRO A 391 1.72 2.34 24.32
CA PRO A 391 1.73 3.25 25.46
C PRO A 391 2.18 4.67 25.12
N GLU A 392 3.23 4.80 24.30
CA GLU A 392 3.78 6.10 23.92
C GLU A 392 2.87 6.86 22.93
N VAL A 393 2.19 6.15 22.04
CA VAL A 393 1.21 6.73 21.11
C VAL A 393 -0.01 7.23 21.89
N LYS A 394 -0.55 6.37 22.76
CA LYS A 394 -1.68 6.70 23.62
C LYS A 394 -1.37 7.93 24.48
N ARG A 395 -0.24 7.94 25.19
CA ARG A 395 0.19 9.06 26.04
C ARG A 395 0.27 10.37 25.27
N ARG A 396 0.87 10.37 24.07
CA ARG A 396 0.98 11.57 23.23
C ARG A 396 -0.36 11.99 22.63
N MET A 397 -1.23 11.04 22.28
CA MET A 397 -2.60 11.36 21.85
C MET A 397 -3.36 12.10 22.96
N GLU A 398 -3.32 11.58 24.19
CA GLU A 398 -3.96 12.20 25.35
C GLU A 398 -3.40 13.59 25.64
N GLN A 399 -2.07 13.74 25.52
CA GLN A 399 -1.38 15.02 25.64
C GLN A 399 -1.82 16.02 24.57
N ALA A 400 -1.84 15.64 23.29
CA ALA A 400 -2.27 16.51 22.20
C ALA A 400 -3.75 16.92 22.34
N ILE A 401 -4.65 16.00 22.74
CA ILE A 401 -6.06 16.33 23.05
C ILE A 401 -6.13 17.39 24.16
N THR A 402 -5.35 17.18 25.23
CA THR A 402 -5.32 18.08 26.39
C THR A 402 -4.73 19.45 26.04
N ASN A 403 -3.69 19.49 25.22
CA ASN A 403 -3.07 20.73 24.76
C ASN A 403 -4.06 21.58 23.95
N VAL A 404 -4.80 20.96 23.02
CA VAL A 404 -5.85 21.65 22.26
C VAL A 404 -6.94 22.17 23.20
N GLU A 405 -7.36 21.36 24.16
CA GLU A 405 -8.34 21.79 25.16
C GLU A 405 -7.87 23.01 25.96
N ILE A 406 -6.60 23.03 26.38
CA ILE A 406 -5.97 24.13 27.10
C ILE A 406 -6.02 25.40 26.26
N GLU A 407 -5.62 25.35 24.99
CA GLU A 407 -5.67 26.55 24.13
C GLU A 407 -7.11 27.04 23.91
N LEU A 408 -8.08 26.13 23.82
CA LEU A 408 -9.50 26.51 23.74
C LEU A 408 -10.05 27.12 25.05
N LYS A 409 -9.45 26.88 26.22
CA LYS A 409 -9.84 27.55 27.48
C LYS A 409 -9.46 29.02 27.50
N ASN A 410 -8.46 29.42 26.72
CA ASN A 410 -7.99 30.81 26.68
C ASN A 410 -8.88 31.73 25.83
N ILE A 411 -9.91 31.21 25.15
CA ILE A 411 -10.75 31.99 24.22
C ILE A 411 -11.29 33.28 24.84
N GLN A 412 -11.90 33.20 26.03
CA GLN A 412 -12.48 34.37 26.68
C GLN A 412 -11.40 35.43 27.00
N GLY A 413 -10.24 35.00 27.51
CA GLY A 413 -9.13 35.90 27.85
C GLY A 413 -8.43 36.52 26.62
N LEU A 414 -8.44 35.81 25.48
CA LEU A 414 -7.76 36.26 24.25
C LEU A 414 -8.68 37.04 23.30
N THR A 415 -10.00 36.82 23.35
CA THR A 415 -10.95 37.37 22.36
C THR A 415 -12.12 38.13 22.98
N GLY A 416 -12.29 38.07 24.31
CA GLY A 416 -13.47 38.59 25.00
C GLY A 416 -14.75 37.77 24.77
N GLN A 417 -14.71 36.74 23.91
CA GLN A 417 -15.88 35.93 23.58
C GLN A 417 -16.11 34.82 24.61
N ASN A 418 -17.33 34.74 25.13
CA ASN A 418 -17.72 33.67 26.05
C ASN A 418 -18.26 32.45 25.30
N VAL A 419 -17.36 31.68 24.67
CA VAL A 419 -17.70 30.44 23.95
C VAL A 419 -16.89 29.27 24.52
N ASP A 420 -17.60 28.29 25.10
CA ASP A 420 -16.97 27.07 25.65
C ASP A 420 -16.65 26.05 24.55
N LEU A 421 -15.62 26.31 23.74
CA LEU A 421 -15.12 25.34 22.76
C LEU A 421 -14.31 24.22 23.43
N SER A 422 -13.76 24.47 24.61
CA SER A 422 -12.94 23.51 25.36
C SER A 422 -13.74 22.26 25.76
N ARG A 423 -14.89 22.44 26.41
CA ARG A 423 -15.79 21.33 26.76
C ARG A 423 -16.29 20.60 25.51
N ARG A 424 -16.62 21.36 24.46
CA ARG A 424 -17.11 20.80 23.18
C ARG A 424 -16.04 19.97 22.47
N TRP A 425 -14.77 20.38 22.52
CA TRP A 425 -13.65 19.64 21.95
C TRP A 425 -13.49 18.27 22.60
N ARG A 426 -13.52 18.21 23.94
CA ARG A 426 -13.42 16.94 24.66
C ARG A 426 -14.59 16.00 24.33
N ALA A 427 -15.82 16.52 24.32
CA ALA A 427 -17.00 15.74 23.92
C ALA A 427 -16.86 15.21 22.48
N PHE A 428 -16.47 16.07 21.55
CA PHE A 428 -16.22 15.70 20.17
C PHE A 428 -15.16 14.60 20.05
N MET A 429 -14.00 14.72 20.71
CA MET A 429 -12.95 13.71 20.62
C MET A 429 -13.43 12.36 21.15
N LYS A 430 -14.19 12.33 22.25
CA LYS A 430 -14.79 11.09 22.78
C LYS A 430 -15.72 10.45 21.76
N ASP A 431 -16.63 11.22 21.18
CA ASP A 431 -17.60 10.73 20.20
C ASP A 431 -16.92 10.27 18.90
N HIS A 432 -15.91 11.01 18.44
CA HIS A 432 -15.14 10.70 17.24
C HIS A 432 -14.38 9.38 17.37
N MET A 433 -13.71 9.15 18.51
CA MET A 433 -13.01 7.89 18.77
C MET A 433 -13.97 6.70 18.86
N ALA A 434 -15.14 6.87 19.50
CA ALA A 434 -16.17 5.85 19.56
C ALA A 434 -16.78 5.53 18.18
N ALA A 435 -17.03 6.55 17.36
CA ALA A 435 -17.52 6.40 15.99
C ALA A 435 -16.49 5.67 15.11
N MET A 436 -15.20 6.05 15.22
CA MET A 436 -14.10 5.39 14.53
C MET A 436 -14.00 3.91 14.95
N ASP A 437 -14.08 3.59 16.24
CA ASP A 437 -14.07 2.21 16.74
C ASP A 437 -15.22 1.39 16.13
N THR A 438 -16.44 1.90 16.23
CA THR A 438 -17.67 1.24 15.77
C THR A 438 -17.64 0.99 14.26
N LYS A 439 -17.38 2.03 13.47
CA LYS A 439 -17.42 1.96 12.00
C LYS A 439 -16.40 0.96 11.45
N ASN A 440 -15.18 0.97 11.97
CA ASN A 440 -14.12 0.11 11.46
C ASN A 440 -14.26 -1.35 11.93
N LYS A 441 -14.80 -1.59 13.13
CA LYS A 441 -15.24 -2.95 13.53
C LYS A 441 -16.35 -3.48 12.64
N ILE A 442 -17.33 -2.65 12.27
CA ILE A 442 -18.39 -3.03 11.32
C ILE A 442 -17.77 -3.38 9.96
N TRP A 443 -16.85 -2.55 9.45
CA TRP A 443 -16.15 -2.82 8.20
C TRP A 443 -15.43 -4.18 8.24
N LEU A 444 -14.62 -4.44 9.28
CA LEU A 444 -13.90 -5.70 9.47
C LEU A 444 -14.86 -6.90 9.50
N LYS A 445 -15.93 -6.83 10.31
CA LYS A 445 -16.95 -7.89 10.39
C LYS A 445 -17.58 -8.16 9.04
N ASN A 446 -17.97 -7.13 8.30
CA ASN A 446 -18.60 -7.26 6.99
C ASN A 446 -17.65 -7.89 5.96
N ARG A 447 -16.40 -7.42 5.88
CA ARG A 447 -15.40 -7.98 4.96
C ARG A 447 -15.12 -9.44 5.26
N ILE A 448 -14.98 -9.81 6.54
CA ILE A 448 -14.75 -11.20 6.96
C ILE A 448 -15.95 -12.10 6.62
N THR A 449 -17.15 -11.71 7.04
CA THR A 449 -18.33 -12.59 6.99
C THR A 449 -18.97 -12.64 5.61
N ARG A 450 -19.20 -11.47 4.99
CA ARG A 450 -19.97 -11.36 3.73
C ARG A 450 -19.11 -11.63 2.51
N ASP A 451 -17.84 -11.21 2.53
CA ASP A 451 -16.95 -11.35 1.39
C ASP A 451 -16.04 -12.57 1.58
N THR A 452 -15.13 -12.54 2.55
CA THR A 452 -14.04 -13.52 2.62
C THR A 452 -14.50 -14.93 2.93
N LYS A 453 -15.20 -15.16 4.06
CA LYS A 453 -15.68 -16.50 4.42
C LYS A 453 -16.59 -17.10 3.36
N LYS A 454 -17.50 -16.28 2.80
CA LYS A 454 -18.41 -16.71 1.74
C LYS A 454 -17.65 -17.15 0.49
N GLN A 455 -16.68 -16.36 0.01
CA GLN A 455 -15.93 -16.72 -1.20
C GLN A 455 -14.95 -17.88 -0.96
N VAL A 456 -14.30 -17.95 0.22
CA VAL A 456 -13.47 -19.11 0.59
C VAL A 456 -14.29 -20.39 0.59
N GLN A 457 -15.50 -20.38 1.16
CA GLN A 457 -16.39 -21.54 1.17
C GLN A 457 -16.82 -21.96 -0.25
N ARG A 458 -17.11 -20.98 -1.13
CA ARG A 458 -17.39 -21.26 -2.54
C ARG A 458 -16.18 -21.88 -3.24
N GLY A 459 -14.98 -21.34 -3.01
CA GLY A 459 -13.73 -21.90 -3.50
C GLY A 459 -13.51 -23.34 -3.04
N LEU A 460 -13.66 -23.61 -1.73
CA LEU A 460 -13.55 -24.96 -1.16
C LEU A 460 -14.53 -25.93 -1.83
N THR A 461 -15.77 -25.51 -2.06
CA THR A 461 -16.79 -26.33 -2.73
C THR A 461 -16.37 -26.64 -4.18
N LYS A 462 -15.98 -25.62 -4.96
CA LYS A 462 -15.49 -25.76 -6.34
C LYS A 462 -14.32 -26.75 -6.42
N TYR A 463 -13.27 -26.53 -5.63
CA TYR A 463 -12.03 -27.31 -5.73
C TYR A 463 -12.15 -28.72 -5.15
N ARG A 464 -13.02 -28.96 -4.16
CA ARG A 464 -13.32 -30.33 -3.70
C ARG A 464 -14.04 -31.15 -4.77
N ALA A 465 -14.99 -30.55 -5.49
CA ALA A 465 -15.67 -31.20 -6.61
C ALA A 465 -14.67 -31.55 -7.72
N MET A 466 -13.83 -30.59 -8.11
CA MET A 466 -12.75 -30.80 -9.09
C MET A 466 -11.75 -31.89 -8.65
N LEU A 467 -11.35 -31.90 -7.37
CA LEU A 467 -10.45 -32.91 -6.82
C LEU A 467 -11.04 -34.32 -6.95
N SER A 468 -12.33 -34.47 -6.67
CA SER A 468 -13.03 -35.75 -6.81
C SER A 468 -13.03 -36.22 -8.28
N ASP A 469 -13.41 -35.35 -9.21
CA ASP A 469 -13.43 -35.64 -10.65
C ASP A 469 -12.04 -36.03 -11.19
N LEU A 470 -11.00 -35.27 -10.84
CA LEU A 470 -9.62 -35.58 -11.25
C LEU A 470 -9.16 -36.94 -10.71
N ARG A 471 -9.46 -37.26 -9.44
CA ARG A 471 -9.10 -38.57 -8.86
C ARG A 471 -9.77 -39.74 -9.58
N VAL A 472 -11.01 -39.57 -10.05
CA VAL A 472 -11.70 -40.58 -10.87
C VAL A 472 -11.00 -40.72 -12.22
N LYS A 473 -10.69 -39.61 -12.90
CA LYS A 473 -10.01 -39.63 -14.21
C LYS A 473 -8.59 -40.19 -14.14
N GLU A 474 -7.86 -39.91 -13.06
CA GLU A 474 -6.47 -40.34 -12.86
C GLU A 474 -6.32 -41.81 -12.44
N LYS A 475 -7.37 -42.42 -11.87
CA LYS A 475 -7.39 -43.84 -11.46
C LYS A 475 -8.23 -44.74 -12.36
N GLY A 476 -9.14 -44.15 -13.15
CA GLY A 476 -10.11 -44.88 -13.94
C GLY A 476 -9.56 -45.40 -15.27
N PRO A 477 -10.40 -46.10 -16.06
CA PRO A 477 -10.03 -46.64 -17.37
C PRO A 477 -9.50 -45.60 -18.36
N SER A 478 -9.90 -44.33 -18.20
CA SER A 478 -9.47 -43.21 -19.04
C SER A 478 -8.14 -42.58 -18.62
N ALA A 479 -7.42 -43.15 -17.64
CA ALA A 479 -6.21 -42.54 -17.08
C ALA A 479 -5.14 -42.26 -18.15
N ALA A 480 -4.91 -43.18 -19.09
CA ALA A 480 -3.94 -42.98 -20.17
C ALA A 480 -4.33 -41.80 -21.08
N THR A 481 -5.58 -41.76 -21.54
CA THR A 481 -6.11 -40.66 -22.37
C THR A 481 -6.05 -39.32 -21.65
N HIS A 482 -6.40 -39.31 -20.36
CA HIS A 482 -6.33 -38.11 -19.54
C HIS A 482 -4.89 -37.61 -19.36
N SER A 483 -3.95 -38.53 -19.12
CA SER A 483 -2.52 -38.23 -18.98
C SER A 483 -1.95 -37.59 -20.24
N ASN A 484 -2.25 -38.15 -21.42
CA ASN A 484 -1.80 -37.58 -22.69
C ASN A 484 -2.36 -36.17 -22.92
N LYS A 485 -3.65 -35.95 -22.65
CA LYS A 485 -4.28 -34.63 -22.77
C LYS A 485 -3.65 -33.60 -21.83
N GLN A 486 -3.41 -33.98 -20.57
CA GLN A 486 -2.75 -33.11 -19.60
C GLN A 486 -1.30 -32.81 -19.97
N ALA A 487 -0.55 -33.78 -20.53
CA ALA A 487 0.84 -33.56 -20.91
C ALA A 487 0.95 -32.48 -22.00
N THR A 488 0.10 -32.53 -23.03
CA THR A 488 0.05 -31.49 -24.07
C THR A 488 -0.30 -30.12 -23.49
N GLU A 489 -1.34 -30.05 -22.65
CA GLU A 489 -1.79 -28.79 -22.07
C GLU A 489 -0.77 -28.22 -21.07
N LYS A 490 -0.11 -29.09 -20.29
CA LYS A 490 0.99 -28.74 -19.40
C LYS A 490 2.13 -28.07 -20.15
N THR A 491 2.60 -28.67 -21.24
CA THR A 491 3.69 -28.08 -22.04
C THR A 491 3.32 -26.70 -22.57
N ARG A 492 2.08 -26.52 -23.05
CA ARG A 492 1.58 -25.23 -23.52
C ARG A 492 1.56 -24.18 -22.40
N LEU A 493 0.98 -24.54 -21.25
CA LEU A 493 0.86 -23.65 -20.09
C LEU A 493 2.22 -23.32 -19.45
N GLU A 494 3.17 -24.26 -19.41
CA GLU A 494 4.53 -24.01 -18.89
C GLU A 494 5.28 -22.99 -19.75
N ALA A 495 5.16 -23.06 -21.08
CA ALA A 495 5.75 -22.08 -21.98
C ALA A 495 5.13 -20.68 -21.78
N GLU A 496 3.80 -20.61 -21.65
CA GLU A 496 3.09 -19.36 -21.39
C GLU A 496 3.43 -18.77 -20.01
N GLN A 497 3.51 -19.62 -18.98
CA GLN A 497 3.88 -19.23 -17.62
C GLN A 497 5.31 -18.66 -17.58
N ALA A 498 6.27 -19.29 -18.27
CA ALA A 498 7.64 -18.82 -18.34
C ALA A 498 7.74 -17.41 -18.95
N GLN A 499 6.96 -17.13 -20.00
CA GLN A 499 6.88 -15.80 -20.58
C GLN A 499 6.33 -14.77 -19.57
N LYS A 500 5.20 -15.07 -18.90
CA LYS A 500 4.62 -14.15 -17.90
C LYS A 500 5.52 -13.97 -16.69
N ALA A 501 6.27 -14.99 -16.28
CA ALA A 501 7.24 -14.89 -15.20
C ALA A 501 8.39 -13.93 -15.56
N ALA A 502 8.88 -13.97 -16.81
CA ALA A 502 9.89 -13.01 -17.28
C ALA A 502 9.35 -11.57 -17.28
N ASP A 503 8.09 -11.36 -17.70
CA ASP A 503 7.44 -10.04 -17.66
C ASP A 503 7.34 -9.47 -16.24
N VAL A 504 7.05 -10.34 -15.26
CA VAL A 504 7.01 -10.01 -13.83
C VAL A 504 8.41 -9.61 -13.33
N GLN A 505 9.44 -10.41 -13.63
CA GLN A 505 10.82 -10.10 -13.21
C GLN A 505 11.31 -8.77 -13.76
N VAL A 506 11.11 -8.49 -15.05
CA VAL A 506 11.46 -7.20 -15.67
C VAL A 506 10.79 -6.03 -14.94
N GLN A 507 9.54 -6.21 -14.55
CA GLN A 507 8.79 -5.18 -13.84
C GLN A 507 9.26 -4.99 -12.39
N GLU A 508 9.62 -6.07 -11.70
CA GLU A 508 10.20 -5.98 -10.34
C GLU A 508 11.53 -5.22 -10.34
N GLN A 509 12.37 -5.41 -11.36
CA GLN A 509 13.62 -4.65 -11.49
C GLN A 509 13.39 -3.15 -11.69
N LYS A 510 12.35 -2.76 -12.45
CA LYS A 510 11.96 -1.34 -12.57
C LYS A 510 11.58 -0.74 -11.21
N ILE A 511 10.80 -1.49 -10.41
CA ILE A 511 10.42 -1.05 -9.06
C ILE A 511 11.65 -0.88 -8.16
N VAL A 512 12.58 -1.83 -8.19
CA VAL A 512 13.84 -1.75 -7.42
C VAL A 512 14.64 -0.51 -7.82
N SER A 513 14.77 -0.23 -9.12
CA SER A 513 15.46 0.96 -9.63
C SER A 513 14.80 2.26 -9.16
N VAL A 514 13.48 2.39 -9.29
CA VAL A 514 12.76 3.60 -8.83
C VAL A 514 12.86 3.77 -7.31
N ARG A 515 12.82 2.68 -6.54
CA ARG A 515 13.04 2.73 -5.08
C ARG A 515 14.43 3.23 -4.73
N SER A 516 15.46 2.74 -5.42
CA SER A 516 16.84 3.23 -5.22
C SER A 516 16.94 4.73 -5.44
N GLU A 517 16.33 5.26 -6.51
CA GLU A 517 16.31 6.70 -6.78
C GLU A 517 15.60 7.49 -5.67
N ILE A 518 14.51 6.98 -5.12
CA ILE A 518 13.81 7.59 -3.97
C ILE A 518 14.72 7.61 -2.73
N THR A 519 15.44 6.53 -2.46
CA THR A 519 16.41 6.44 -1.36
C THR A 519 17.54 7.46 -1.51
N ASP A 520 18.09 7.59 -2.73
CA ASP A 520 19.14 8.56 -3.03
C ASP A 520 18.66 10.00 -2.82
N LEU A 521 17.46 10.33 -3.32
CA LEU A 521 16.83 11.63 -3.12
C LEU A 521 16.61 11.91 -1.62
N THR A 522 16.10 10.93 -0.89
CA THR A 522 15.86 11.03 0.56
C THR A 522 17.16 11.25 1.34
N THR A 523 18.24 10.59 0.92
CA THR A 523 19.57 10.77 1.52
C THR A 523 20.09 12.19 1.28
N LYS A 524 19.97 12.71 0.06
CA LYS A 524 20.34 14.10 -0.29
C LYS A 524 19.52 15.13 0.49
N MET A 525 18.24 14.85 0.77
CA MET A 525 17.37 15.76 1.52
C MET A 525 17.80 15.97 2.98
N ARG A 526 18.57 15.07 3.60
CA ARG A 526 19.02 15.22 4.99
C ARG A 526 19.89 16.46 5.20
N THR A 527 20.74 16.77 4.23
CA THR A 527 21.66 17.93 4.28
C THR A 527 21.14 19.13 3.50
N ALA A 528 20.19 18.94 2.57
CA ALA A 528 19.60 20.02 1.80
C ALA A 528 18.76 20.97 2.67
N ARG A 529 18.75 22.25 2.30
CA ARG A 529 17.97 23.33 2.93
C ARG A 529 17.39 24.25 1.86
N GLY A 530 16.35 25.02 2.19
CA GLY A 530 15.71 25.99 1.30
C GLY A 530 15.31 25.39 -0.05
N ALA A 531 15.55 26.14 -1.14
CA ALA A 531 15.16 25.75 -2.50
C ALA A 531 15.72 24.39 -2.97
N ALA A 532 16.91 24.00 -2.50
CA ALA A 532 17.50 22.70 -2.83
C ALA A 532 16.68 21.55 -2.23
N PHE A 533 16.18 21.70 -1.01
CA PHE A 533 15.29 20.73 -0.38
C PHE A 533 13.97 20.60 -1.16
N THR A 534 13.35 21.73 -1.52
CA THR A 534 12.09 21.76 -2.28
C THR A 534 12.22 21.08 -3.64
N THR A 535 13.33 21.30 -4.34
CA THR A 535 13.62 20.65 -5.63
C THR A 535 13.77 19.13 -5.48
N LEU A 536 14.49 18.69 -4.45
CA LEU A 536 14.66 17.26 -4.15
C LEU A 536 13.33 16.63 -3.72
N ASP A 537 12.52 17.31 -2.90
CA ASP A 537 11.21 16.82 -2.47
C ASP A 537 10.25 16.66 -3.65
N THR A 538 10.19 17.66 -4.54
CA THR A 538 9.39 17.60 -5.76
C THR A 538 9.79 16.41 -6.63
N SER A 539 11.11 16.21 -6.81
CA SER A 539 11.64 15.06 -7.55
C SER A 539 11.27 13.73 -6.88
N ARG A 540 11.36 13.66 -5.55
CA ARG A 540 11.02 12.48 -4.74
C ARG A 540 9.54 12.14 -4.86
N LYS A 541 8.66 13.15 -4.76
CA LYS A 541 7.20 13.01 -4.95
C LYS A 541 6.88 12.48 -6.35
N ALA A 542 7.49 13.04 -7.39
CA ALA A 542 7.34 12.54 -8.77
C ALA A 542 7.77 11.07 -8.91
N LYS A 543 8.90 10.68 -8.28
CA LYS A 543 9.36 9.28 -8.27
C LYS A 543 8.47 8.35 -7.46
N ARG A 544 7.88 8.80 -6.35
CA ARG A 544 6.85 8.04 -5.62
C ARG A 544 5.60 7.80 -6.46
N LYS A 545 5.15 8.81 -7.21
CA LYS A 545 4.04 8.66 -8.16
C LYS A 545 4.38 7.65 -9.27
N GLN A 546 5.61 7.69 -9.80
CA GLN A 546 6.12 6.68 -10.74
C GLN A 546 6.10 5.28 -10.11
N LEU A 547 6.63 5.12 -8.89
CA LEU A 547 6.63 3.85 -8.15
C LEU A 547 5.22 3.25 -8.02
N GLY A 548 4.23 4.09 -7.68
CA GLY A 548 2.84 3.64 -7.58
C GLY A 548 2.26 3.17 -8.92
N ALA A 549 2.62 3.82 -10.03
CA ALA A 549 2.24 3.36 -11.37
C ALA A 549 2.91 2.02 -11.72
N GLU A 550 4.21 1.88 -11.47
CA GLU A 550 4.95 0.64 -11.74
C GLU A 550 4.46 -0.54 -10.87
N LYS A 551 4.05 -0.29 -9.62
CA LYS A 551 3.42 -1.29 -8.73
C LYS A 551 2.08 -1.80 -9.30
N LYS A 552 1.23 -0.93 -9.84
CA LYS A 552 -0.04 -1.33 -10.50
C LYS A 552 0.20 -2.15 -11.76
N THR A 553 1.21 -1.78 -12.55
CA THR A 553 1.64 -2.57 -13.71
C THR A 553 2.13 -3.95 -13.28
N LEU A 554 2.92 -4.03 -12.19
CA LEU A 554 3.35 -5.30 -11.62
C LEU A 554 2.17 -6.17 -11.17
N ASP A 555 1.19 -5.59 -10.47
CA ASP A 555 -0.01 -6.31 -10.02
C ASP A 555 -0.76 -6.93 -11.21
N THR A 556 -0.93 -6.17 -12.30
CA THR A 556 -1.56 -6.66 -13.53
C THR A 556 -0.79 -7.83 -14.15
N LYS A 557 0.54 -7.73 -14.22
CA LYS A 557 1.40 -8.82 -14.72
C LYS A 557 1.36 -10.05 -13.82
N LYS A 558 1.36 -9.86 -12.50
CA LYS A 558 1.23 -10.95 -11.52
C LYS A 558 -0.11 -11.66 -11.65
N LYS A 559 -1.20 -10.94 -11.94
CA LYS A 559 -2.52 -11.53 -12.24
C LYS A 559 -2.51 -12.46 -13.44
N LEU A 560 -1.91 -12.01 -14.54
CA LEU A 560 -1.78 -12.85 -15.74
C LEU A 560 -0.93 -14.09 -15.46
N HIS A 561 0.19 -13.94 -14.76
CA HIS A 561 1.02 -15.09 -14.35
C HIS A 561 0.26 -16.03 -13.41
N GLY A 562 -0.49 -15.51 -12.45
CA GLY A 562 -1.31 -16.28 -11.50
C GLY A 562 -2.41 -17.07 -12.21
N GLU A 563 -3.10 -16.47 -13.18
CA GLU A 563 -4.12 -17.14 -13.99
C GLU A 563 -3.57 -18.40 -14.69
N ILE A 564 -2.41 -18.27 -15.37
CA ILE A 564 -1.77 -19.41 -16.05
C ILE A 564 -1.27 -20.44 -15.04
N SER A 565 -0.71 -19.98 -13.91
CA SER A 565 -0.28 -20.85 -12.82
C SER A 565 -1.45 -21.65 -12.25
N ARG A 566 -2.62 -21.04 -12.06
CA ARG A 566 -3.83 -21.71 -11.59
C ARG A 566 -4.30 -22.76 -12.59
N LYS A 567 -4.40 -22.41 -13.88
CA LYS A 567 -4.79 -23.36 -14.94
C LYS A 567 -3.88 -24.59 -14.95
N LEU A 568 -2.57 -24.39 -14.79
CA LEU A 568 -1.59 -25.49 -14.71
C LEU A 568 -1.80 -26.37 -13.47
N GLN A 569 -2.10 -25.77 -12.32
CA GLN A 569 -2.37 -26.49 -11.07
C GLN A 569 -3.71 -27.23 -11.09
N GLU A 570 -4.73 -26.68 -11.76
CA GLU A 570 -6.05 -27.31 -11.92
C GLU A 570 -6.00 -28.55 -12.83
N LEU A 571 -4.89 -28.80 -13.53
CA LEU A 571 -4.73 -30.05 -14.29
C LEU A 571 -4.67 -31.26 -13.35
N TYR A 572 -3.98 -31.19 -12.20
CA TYR A 572 -3.60 -32.39 -11.43
C TYR A 572 -4.24 -32.44 -10.05
N SER A 573 -4.74 -33.62 -9.63
CA SER A 573 -5.41 -33.79 -8.35
C SER A 573 -4.54 -33.40 -7.15
N GLY A 574 -3.25 -33.73 -7.19
CA GLY A 574 -2.31 -33.41 -6.11
C GLY A 574 -2.14 -31.90 -5.90
N SER A 575 -2.20 -31.11 -6.97
CA SER A 575 -2.14 -29.64 -6.89
C SER A 575 -3.46 -29.06 -6.42
N VAL A 576 -4.59 -29.56 -6.92
CA VAL A 576 -5.93 -29.16 -6.44
C VAL A 576 -6.11 -29.47 -4.94
N GLU A 577 -5.59 -30.59 -4.46
CA GLU A 577 -5.58 -30.91 -3.02
C GLU A 577 -4.81 -29.85 -2.21
N GLN A 578 -3.68 -29.36 -2.72
CA GLN A 578 -2.93 -28.30 -2.06
C GLN A 578 -3.67 -26.95 -2.10
N ILE A 579 -4.43 -26.66 -3.17
CA ILE A 579 -5.33 -25.49 -3.22
C ILE A 579 -6.36 -25.57 -2.10
N VAL A 580 -7.02 -26.72 -1.91
CA VAL A 580 -7.99 -26.94 -0.83
C VAL A 580 -7.34 -26.69 0.53
N LYS A 581 -6.16 -27.26 0.79
CA LYS A 581 -5.40 -27.05 2.04
C LYS A 581 -5.06 -25.57 2.27
N ASN A 582 -4.68 -24.84 1.23
CA ASN A 582 -4.39 -23.42 1.32
C ASN A 582 -5.65 -22.60 1.67
N LEU A 583 -6.79 -22.90 1.05
CA LEU A 583 -8.07 -22.24 1.37
C LEU A 583 -8.55 -22.55 2.80
N GLU A 584 -8.32 -23.76 3.31
CA GLU A 584 -8.59 -24.11 4.71
C GLU A 584 -7.71 -23.31 5.68
N ARG A 585 -6.44 -23.06 5.33
CA ARG A 585 -5.55 -22.17 6.09
C ARG A 585 -6.04 -20.72 6.08
N ASP A 586 -6.48 -20.22 4.92
CA ASP A 586 -7.08 -18.90 4.80
C ASP A 586 -8.35 -18.79 5.69
N GLN A 587 -9.21 -19.81 5.67
CA GLN A 587 -10.42 -19.87 6.52
C GLN A 587 -10.07 -19.81 8.01
N LYS A 588 -9.04 -20.54 8.45
CA LYS A 588 -8.55 -20.50 9.83
C LYS A 588 -8.01 -19.12 10.20
N LEU A 589 -7.19 -18.52 9.34
CA LEU A 589 -6.62 -17.18 9.58
C LEU A 589 -7.71 -16.10 9.66
N VAL A 590 -8.71 -16.15 8.78
CA VAL A 590 -9.85 -15.22 8.81
C VAL A 590 -10.68 -15.38 10.08
N THR A 591 -10.82 -16.61 10.60
CA THR A 591 -11.46 -16.87 11.89
C THR A 591 -10.64 -16.27 13.05
N ASN A 592 -9.31 -16.32 12.99
CA ASN A 592 -8.46 -15.67 13.98
C ASN A 592 -8.62 -14.14 13.97
N TYR A 593 -8.72 -13.52 12.78
CA TYR A 593 -9.01 -12.08 12.70
C TYR A 593 -10.39 -11.73 13.25
N GLU A 594 -11.41 -12.55 12.97
CA GLU A 594 -12.74 -12.35 13.54
C GLU A 594 -12.74 -12.37 15.07
N ALA A 595 -11.98 -13.30 15.66
CA ALA A 595 -11.77 -13.35 17.10
C ALA A 595 -11.02 -12.11 17.61
N ALA A 596 -10.00 -11.64 16.87
CA ALA A 596 -9.24 -10.44 17.21
C ALA A 596 -10.09 -9.16 17.24
N ILE A 597 -11.14 -9.05 16.40
CA ILE A 597 -12.07 -7.90 16.40
C ILE A 597 -12.71 -7.67 17.78
N ARG A 598 -12.94 -8.74 18.55
CA ARG A 598 -13.55 -8.64 19.89
C ARG A 598 -12.59 -8.07 20.95
N ARG A 599 -11.29 -8.07 20.66
CA ARG A 599 -10.21 -7.71 21.61
C ARG A 599 -9.52 -6.39 21.27
N ILE A 600 -9.97 -5.71 20.22
CA ILE A 600 -9.46 -4.41 19.82
C ILE A 600 -10.44 -3.33 20.25
N SER A 601 -9.90 -2.19 20.65
CA SER A 601 -10.66 -0.97 20.95
C SER A 601 -9.78 0.23 20.64
N MET A 602 -10.39 1.32 20.21
CA MET A 602 -9.70 2.61 20.21
C MET A 602 -9.39 3.04 21.66
N PRO A 603 -8.30 3.78 21.89
CA PRO A 603 -8.00 4.31 23.21
C PRO A 603 -9.11 5.25 23.66
N GLU A 604 -9.42 5.20 24.96
CA GLU A 604 -10.36 6.13 25.57
C GLU A 604 -9.77 7.53 25.60
N VAL A 605 -10.61 8.54 25.37
CA VAL A 605 -10.25 9.93 25.61
C VAL A 605 -10.27 10.15 27.12
N PRO A 606 -9.25 10.79 27.72
CA PRO A 606 -9.21 11.02 29.16
C PRO A 606 -10.52 11.64 29.63
N SER A 607 -11.09 11.11 30.72
CA SER A 607 -12.14 11.84 31.44
C SER A 607 -11.56 13.15 31.95
N ALA A 608 -12.40 14.17 32.13
CA ALA A 608 -11.94 15.38 32.81
C ALA A 608 -11.50 14.93 34.20
N SER A 609 -10.19 14.83 34.43
CA SER A 609 -9.66 14.69 35.77
C SER A 609 -10.23 15.89 36.52
N GLY A 610 -11.08 15.63 37.51
CA GLY A 610 -11.72 16.68 38.28
C GLY A 610 -10.64 17.45 39.01
N SER A 611 -10.10 18.51 38.39
CA SER A 611 -9.21 19.55 38.92
C SER A 611 -8.13 19.14 39.92
N GLY A 612 -7.77 17.86 40.03
CA GLY A 612 -6.64 17.39 40.80
C GLY A 612 -5.41 17.88 40.08
N GLY A 613 -4.84 18.98 40.59
CA GLY A 613 -3.62 19.58 40.07
C GLY A 613 -2.53 18.53 39.87
N PRO A 614 -1.60 18.74 38.93
CA PRO A 614 -0.57 17.78 38.62
C PRO A 614 0.23 17.46 39.88
N ASN A 615 0.11 16.24 40.37
CA ASN A 615 1.06 15.67 41.30
C ASN A 615 2.32 15.38 40.47
N VAL A 616 3.18 16.39 40.33
CA VAL A 616 4.48 16.26 39.68
C VAL A 616 5.29 15.31 40.55
N ALA A 617 5.37 14.05 40.13
CA ALA A 617 6.35 13.12 40.70
C ALA A 617 7.74 13.76 40.51
N PRO A 618 8.60 13.75 41.54
CA PRO A 618 9.96 14.27 41.40
C PRO A 618 10.66 13.48 40.30
N ILE A 619 11.15 14.19 39.29
CA ILE A 619 12.09 13.62 38.32
C ILE A 619 13.43 13.58 39.06
N ASP A 620 13.80 12.41 39.56
CA ASP A 620 15.15 12.16 40.05
C ASP A 620 16.11 12.23 38.85
N ASN A 621 17.05 13.17 38.93
CA ASN A 621 18.14 13.32 37.96
C ASN A 621 19.11 12.14 38.10
N VAL A 622 19.35 11.42 37.00
CA VAL A 622 20.52 10.55 36.79
C VAL A 622 21.25 11.04 35.55
#